data_AF-A0AAW0S3K5-F1
#
_entry.id   AF-A0AAW0S3K5-F1
#
_cell.length_a   1.000
_cell.length_b   1.000
_cell.length_c   1.000
_cell.angle_alpha   90.00
_cell.angle_beta   90.00
_cell.angle_gamma   90.00
#
_symmetry.space_group_name_H-M   'P 1'
#
loop_
_entity.id
_entity.type
_entity.pdbx_description
1 polymer ?
#
loop_
_entity_poly.entity_id
_entity_poly.type
_entity_poly.pdbx_seq_one_letter_code
_entity_poly.pdbx_strand_id
1 'polypeptide(L)'
;MPSNKDRLYVALFARTGTVRMPGREDKYHWAFIIATKHESSENRGRQIHVKNTLQFVGEPPTKNTDWRLDKINLTNNPTTKLLVRILVAKIKSTDELIKLLVDTPIRSNMDGWNCVGWVQEGFEVALCRDGVLGRAAPDWQSVHDTAMWYIEKKSTEGRFDTSFDQLRSGMGWAWYLRAFAIARTRTSTSTSASASASASASASSTSASSTSASSTGASLTS
;
A
#
# COMPACT_ATOMS: atom_id res chain seq x y z
N MET A 1 -2.11 21.48 19.88
CA MET A 1 -3.09 21.17 18.81
C MET A 1 -2.43 20.31 17.74
N PRO A 2 -3.07 19.25 17.21
CA PRO A 2 -2.45 18.44 16.16
C PRO A 2 -2.36 19.24 14.84
N SER A 3 -1.13 19.48 14.38
CA SER A 3 -0.84 20.23 13.15
C SER A 3 -1.53 19.63 11.91
N ASN A 4 -2.17 20.48 11.09
CA ASN A 4 -2.85 20.13 9.83
C ASN A 4 -1.84 19.89 8.68
N LYS A 5 -0.82 19.05 8.92
CA LYS A 5 0.24 18.79 7.93
C LYS A 5 -0.25 17.95 6.77
N ASP A 6 0.43 18.11 5.65
CA ASP A 6 0.28 17.31 4.46
C ASP A 6 0.64 15.84 4.70
N ARG A 7 -0.03 14.99 3.94
CA ARG A 7 0.01 13.55 4.01
C ARG A 7 0.10 12.97 2.62
N LEU A 8 0.95 11.97 2.47
CA LEU A 8 1.08 11.18 1.26
C LEU A 8 0.18 9.96 1.39
N TYR A 9 -0.67 9.78 0.39
CA TYR A 9 -1.52 8.62 0.25
C TYR A 9 -1.18 7.86 -1.03
N VAL A 10 -1.29 6.54 -0.96
CA VAL A 10 -1.47 5.71 -2.16
C VAL A 10 -2.96 5.54 -2.38
N ALA A 11 -3.41 5.78 -3.60
CA ALA A 11 -4.81 5.77 -3.98
C ALA A 11 -5.06 4.78 -5.12
N LEU A 12 -6.13 3.99 -4.97
CA LEU A 12 -6.54 2.98 -5.94
C LEU A 12 -7.83 3.44 -6.59
N PHE A 13 -7.87 3.40 -7.92
CA PHE A 13 -9.02 3.79 -8.72
C PHE A 13 -9.53 2.60 -9.54
N ALA A 14 -10.82 2.60 -9.83
CA ALA A 14 -11.43 1.64 -10.74
C ALA A 14 -10.79 1.78 -12.13
N ARG A 15 -10.29 0.67 -12.65
CA ARG A 15 -9.69 0.57 -13.97
C ARG A 15 -10.39 -0.54 -14.74
N THR A 16 -10.59 -0.30 -16.03
CA THR A 16 -11.06 -1.30 -16.98
C THR A 16 -9.85 -1.78 -17.78
N GLY A 17 -9.73 -3.10 -17.97
CA GLY A 17 -8.64 -3.68 -18.73
C GLY A 17 -8.32 -5.09 -18.29
N THR A 18 -7.44 -5.74 -19.03
CA THR A 18 -6.93 -7.08 -18.71
C THR A 18 -5.96 -7.00 -17.55
N VAL A 19 -6.20 -7.83 -16.54
CA VAL A 19 -5.29 -8.05 -15.40
C VAL A 19 -4.13 -8.92 -15.87
N ARG A 20 -2.90 -8.47 -15.64
CA ARG A 20 -1.67 -9.13 -16.06
C ARG A 20 -0.76 -9.49 -14.90
N MET A 21 -0.87 -8.82 -13.75
CA MET A 21 -0.04 -9.12 -12.58
C MET A 21 -0.61 -10.30 -11.77
N PRO A 22 0.25 -11.17 -11.20
CA PRO A 22 -0.20 -12.35 -10.44
C PRO A 22 -1.08 -12.01 -9.23
N GLY A 23 -0.76 -10.97 -8.48
CA GLY A 23 -1.55 -10.51 -7.32
C GLY A 23 -2.78 -9.68 -7.71
N ARG A 24 -3.02 -9.49 -9.02
CA ARG A 24 -4.14 -8.74 -9.60
C ARG A 24 -4.16 -7.26 -9.21
N GLU A 25 -3.04 -6.74 -8.73
CA GLU A 25 -2.87 -5.35 -8.30
C GLU A 25 -3.06 -4.36 -9.47
N ASP A 26 -2.76 -4.78 -10.70
CA ASP A 26 -2.98 -3.99 -11.92
C ASP A 26 -4.43 -3.94 -12.40
N LYS A 27 -5.34 -4.67 -11.72
CA LYS A 27 -6.80 -4.47 -11.82
C LYS A 27 -7.20 -3.04 -11.43
N TYR A 28 -6.40 -2.38 -10.60
CA TYR A 28 -6.62 -1.02 -10.16
C TYR A 28 -5.64 -0.07 -10.84
N HIS A 29 -6.04 1.19 -10.99
CA HIS A 29 -5.10 2.25 -11.31
C HIS A 29 -4.49 2.79 -10.02
N TRP A 30 -3.17 2.87 -9.93
CA TRP A 30 -2.45 3.33 -8.75
C TRP A 30 -1.94 4.75 -8.94
N ALA A 31 -2.04 5.56 -7.89
CA ALA A 31 -1.56 6.94 -7.89
C ALA A 31 -1.12 7.39 -6.50
N PHE A 32 -0.37 8.48 -6.45
CA PHE A 32 -0.19 9.26 -5.23
C PHE A 32 -1.27 10.32 -5.11
N ILE A 33 -1.72 10.57 -3.88
CA ILE A 33 -2.45 11.77 -3.50
C ILE A 33 -1.70 12.47 -2.37
N ILE A 34 -1.42 13.75 -2.56
CA ILE A 34 -0.91 14.64 -1.52
C ILE A 34 -2.07 15.51 -1.06
N ALA A 35 -2.45 15.40 0.21
CA ALA A 35 -3.52 16.20 0.79
C ALA A 35 -3.25 16.52 2.25
N THR A 36 -3.82 17.62 2.73
CA THR A 36 -3.78 18.00 4.15
C THR A 36 -4.48 16.95 5.02
N LYS A 37 -4.19 16.96 6.32
CA LYS A 37 -4.91 16.10 7.28
C LYS A 37 -6.41 16.40 7.30
N HIS A 38 -6.80 17.65 7.15
CA HIS A 38 -8.18 18.12 7.11
C HIS A 38 -8.46 18.64 5.70
N GLU A 39 -9.12 17.81 4.89
CA GLU A 39 -9.57 18.15 3.54
C GLU A 39 -10.79 19.08 3.65
N SER A 40 -10.86 20.07 2.77
CA SER A 40 -12.03 20.94 2.59
C SER A 40 -12.46 20.93 1.13
N SER A 41 -13.63 21.52 0.83
CA SER A 41 -14.07 21.73 -0.56
C SER A 41 -13.04 22.52 -1.37
N GLU A 42 -12.31 23.43 -0.73
CA GLU A 42 -11.31 24.32 -1.33
C GLU A 42 -9.92 23.68 -1.42
N ASN A 43 -9.62 22.72 -0.54
CA ASN A 43 -8.33 22.03 -0.52
C ASN A 43 -8.52 20.51 -0.44
N ARG A 44 -8.64 19.88 -1.62
CA ARG A 44 -8.83 18.44 -1.79
C ARG A 44 -7.54 17.69 -2.11
N GLY A 45 -6.43 18.43 -2.26
CA GLY A 45 -5.13 17.86 -2.56
C GLY A 45 -4.82 17.71 -4.06
N ARG A 46 -3.69 17.06 -4.32
CA ARG A 46 -3.11 16.86 -5.65
C ARG A 46 -2.92 15.37 -5.90
N GLN A 47 -3.44 14.88 -7.01
CA GLN A 47 -3.16 13.53 -7.50
C GLN A 47 -1.98 13.59 -8.48
N ILE A 48 -1.05 12.64 -8.34
CA ILE A 48 0.08 12.45 -9.26
C ILE A 48 0.09 10.98 -9.68
N HIS A 49 0.07 10.73 -10.97
CA HIS A 49 0.03 9.37 -11.52
C HIS A 49 0.64 9.29 -12.89
N VAL A 50 1.01 8.07 -13.30
CA VAL A 50 1.34 7.76 -14.69
C VAL A 50 0.21 6.98 -15.33
N LYS A 51 -0.15 7.34 -16.56
CA LYS A 51 -1.19 6.64 -17.32
C LYS A 51 -0.69 6.30 -18.72
N ASN A 52 -1.14 5.17 -19.24
CA ASN A 52 -0.94 4.82 -20.63
C ASN A 52 -1.94 5.62 -21.48
N THR A 53 -1.42 6.31 -22.49
CA THR A 53 -2.18 7.10 -23.46
C THR A 53 -2.05 6.46 -24.83
N LEU A 54 -3.21 6.26 -25.47
CA LEU A 54 -3.27 5.78 -26.83
C LEU A 54 -3.20 6.95 -27.80
N GLN A 55 -2.23 6.91 -28.70
CA GLN A 55 -2.08 7.86 -29.80
C GLN A 55 -2.08 7.10 -31.11
N PHE A 56 -2.68 7.68 -32.14
CA PHE A 56 -2.59 7.18 -33.51
C PHE A 56 -1.65 8.12 -34.27
N VAL A 57 -0.53 7.59 -34.76
CA VAL A 57 0.54 8.39 -35.36
C VAL A 57 0.87 7.84 -36.76
N GLY A 58 1.19 8.74 -37.70
CA GLY A 58 1.57 8.40 -39.08
C GLY A 58 0.40 8.26 -40.05
N GLU A 59 0.72 7.98 -41.30
CA GLU A 59 -0.23 7.68 -42.37
C GLU A 59 0.24 6.40 -43.11
N PRO A 60 -0.52 5.29 -43.05
CA PRO A 60 -1.77 5.11 -42.30
C PRO A 60 -1.55 5.15 -40.77
N PRO A 61 -2.59 5.50 -39.99
CA PRO A 61 -2.49 5.68 -38.55
C PRO A 61 -2.10 4.37 -37.86
N THR A 62 -0.94 4.36 -37.21
CA THR A 62 -0.47 3.25 -36.40
C THR A 62 -0.69 3.52 -34.93
N LYS A 63 -1.02 2.46 -34.19
CA LYS A 63 -1.27 2.51 -32.76
C LYS A 63 0.05 2.73 -32.01
N ASN A 64 0.18 3.86 -31.33
CA ASN A 64 1.30 4.17 -30.44
C ASN A 64 0.78 4.30 -29.00
N THR A 65 1.33 3.54 -28.07
CA THR A 65 1.01 3.65 -26.65
C THR A 65 2.15 4.32 -25.92
N ASP A 66 1.87 5.49 -25.35
CA ASP A 66 2.85 6.31 -24.63
C ASP A 66 2.44 6.45 -23.16
N TRP A 67 3.40 6.38 -22.25
CA TRP A 67 3.15 6.54 -20.81
C TRP A 67 3.45 7.97 -20.39
N ARG A 68 2.49 8.63 -19.73
CA ARG A 68 2.60 10.04 -19.36
C ARG A 68 2.34 10.25 -17.89
N LEU A 69 3.13 11.14 -17.28
CA LEU A 69 2.92 11.64 -15.94
C LEU A 69 1.93 12.79 -15.95
N ASP A 70 0.90 12.68 -15.13
CA ASP A 70 -0.15 13.68 -14.97
C ASP A 70 -0.21 14.17 -13.52
N LYS A 71 -0.50 15.47 -13.36
CA LYS A 71 -0.73 16.13 -12.07
C LYS A 71 -2.14 16.73 -12.10
N ILE A 72 -3.02 16.22 -11.25
CA ILE A 72 -4.42 16.66 -11.20
C ILE A 72 -4.65 17.40 -9.88
N ASN A 73 -5.17 18.63 -9.97
CA ASN A 73 -5.70 19.33 -8.80
C ASN A 73 -7.10 18.79 -8.50
N LEU A 74 -7.25 18.09 -7.38
CA LEU A 74 -8.49 17.42 -7.00
C LEU A 74 -9.60 18.39 -6.59
N THR A 75 -9.24 19.63 -6.21
CA THR A 75 -10.24 20.68 -5.91
C THR A 75 -11.08 20.95 -7.15
N ASN A 76 -10.42 21.15 -8.29
CA ASN A 76 -11.05 21.49 -9.56
C ASN A 76 -11.53 20.25 -10.33
N ASN A 77 -10.92 19.09 -10.08
CA ASN A 77 -11.19 17.84 -10.80
C ASN A 77 -11.43 16.69 -9.80
N PRO A 78 -12.62 16.64 -9.19
CA PRO A 78 -12.98 15.54 -8.31
C PRO A 78 -12.89 14.19 -9.02
N THR A 79 -12.15 13.22 -8.47
CA THR A 79 -11.97 11.92 -9.13
C THR A 79 -13.22 11.05 -8.99
N THR A 80 -13.89 10.76 -10.10
CA THR A 80 -15.13 9.97 -10.11
C THR A 80 -14.91 8.49 -9.79
N LYS A 81 -13.70 7.95 -10.04
CA LYS A 81 -13.37 6.52 -9.95
C LYS A 81 -12.53 6.10 -8.74
N LEU A 82 -12.37 6.96 -7.74
CA LEU A 82 -11.57 6.62 -6.56
C LEU A 82 -12.25 5.53 -5.73
N LEU A 83 -11.52 4.48 -5.37
CA LEU A 83 -12.03 3.36 -4.55
C LEU A 83 -11.55 3.49 -3.10
N VAL A 84 -10.23 3.55 -2.89
CA VAL A 84 -9.61 3.67 -1.57
C VAL A 84 -8.40 4.60 -1.57
N ARG A 85 -8.07 5.17 -0.41
CA ARG A 85 -6.82 5.89 -0.14
C ARG A 85 -6.18 5.35 1.14
N ILE A 86 -4.89 5.02 1.07
CA ILE A 86 -4.11 4.47 2.17
C ILE A 86 -3.10 5.53 2.61
N LEU A 87 -3.10 5.91 3.89
CA LEU A 87 -2.07 6.82 4.39
C LEU A 87 -0.75 6.08 4.50
N VAL A 88 0.23 6.50 3.69
CA VAL A 88 1.56 5.88 3.65
C VAL A 88 2.62 6.73 4.31
N ALA A 89 2.48 8.07 4.34
CA ALA A 89 3.44 8.92 5.05
C ALA A 89 2.85 10.27 5.50
N LYS A 90 3.45 10.83 6.54
CA LYS A 90 3.38 12.28 6.83
C LYS A 90 4.45 12.98 6.01
N ILE A 91 4.14 14.17 5.51
CA ILE A 91 5.07 14.95 4.67
C ILE A 91 5.77 16.00 5.54
N LYS A 92 7.08 16.15 5.36
CA LYS A 92 7.88 17.25 5.92
C LYS A 92 8.08 18.37 4.90
N SER A 93 8.37 18.01 3.64
CA SER A 93 8.52 18.95 2.53
C SER A 93 7.70 18.51 1.32
N THR A 94 6.65 19.25 0.99
CA THR A 94 5.71 18.93 -0.09
C THR A 94 6.35 19.17 -1.47
N ASP A 95 7.07 20.27 -1.64
CA ASP A 95 7.67 20.61 -2.94
C ASP A 95 8.79 19.64 -3.32
N GLU A 96 9.65 19.26 -2.36
CA GLU A 96 10.68 18.24 -2.56
C GLU A 96 10.06 16.87 -2.89
N LEU A 97 8.97 16.48 -2.19
CA LEU A 97 8.28 15.24 -2.50
C LEU A 97 7.72 15.27 -3.93
N ILE A 98 7.07 16.36 -4.34
CA ILE A 98 6.52 16.49 -5.70
C ILE A 98 7.65 16.39 -6.72
N LYS A 99 8.79 17.02 -6.47
CA LYS A 99 9.97 16.93 -7.34
C LYS A 99 10.43 15.48 -7.51
N LEU A 100 10.65 14.75 -6.40
CA LEU A 100 11.04 13.34 -6.46
C LEU A 100 10.06 12.47 -7.25
N LEU A 101 8.75 12.66 -7.02
CA LEU A 101 7.72 11.90 -7.73
C LEU A 101 7.70 12.21 -9.23
N VAL A 102 7.98 13.45 -9.61
CA VAL A 102 8.04 13.87 -11.02
C VAL A 102 9.29 13.35 -11.72
N ASP A 103 10.39 13.30 -10.98
CA ASP A 103 11.68 12.80 -11.47
C ASP A 103 11.74 11.26 -11.47
N THR A 104 10.71 10.58 -10.93
CA THR A 104 10.60 9.12 -10.96
C THR A 104 10.45 8.63 -12.41
N PRO A 105 11.34 7.76 -12.90
CA PRO A 105 11.42 7.42 -14.32
C PRO A 105 10.18 6.65 -14.82
N ILE A 106 9.81 6.94 -16.07
CA ILE A 106 8.82 6.17 -16.82
C ILE A 106 9.56 5.14 -17.66
N ARG A 107 9.34 3.85 -17.39
CA ARG A 107 10.04 2.73 -18.05
C ARG A 107 9.13 2.01 -19.04
N SER A 108 8.63 2.76 -20.03
CA SER A 108 7.68 2.24 -21.02
C SER A 108 8.23 1.08 -21.87
N ASN A 109 9.54 0.93 -21.93
CA ASN A 109 10.26 -0.13 -22.65
C ASN A 109 10.51 -1.40 -21.81
N MET A 110 10.14 -1.41 -20.53
CA MET A 110 10.34 -2.55 -19.64
C MET A 110 9.09 -3.41 -19.57
N ASP A 111 9.22 -4.69 -19.90
CA ASP A 111 8.11 -5.65 -19.83
C ASP A 111 7.56 -5.75 -18.41
N GLY A 112 6.23 -5.76 -18.30
CA GLY A 112 5.52 -5.78 -17.01
C GLY A 112 5.44 -4.44 -16.28
N TRP A 113 6.17 -3.41 -16.72
CA TRP A 113 6.11 -2.09 -16.09
C TRP A 113 4.75 -1.42 -16.28
N ASN A 114 4.25 -0.80 -15.21
CA ASN A 114 2.93 -0.16 -15.19
C ASN A 114 2.84 0.90 -14.05
N CYS A 115 1.63 1.41 -13.79
CA CYS A 115 1.41 2.40 -12.72
C CYS A 115 1.72 1.89 -11.31
N VAL A 116 1.64 0.58 -11.05
CA VAL A 116 2.04 -0.02 -9.77
C VAL A 116 3.55 0.12 -9.60
N GLY A 117 4.32 -0.29 -10.61
CA GLY A 117 5.78 -0.16 -10.61
C GLY A 117 6.25 1.28 -10.44
N TRP A 118 5.59 2.24 -11.10
CA TRP A 118 5.91 3.66 -10.91
C TRP A 118 5.62 4.16 -9.48
N VAL A 119 4.50 3.74 -8.87
CA VAL A 119 4.19 4.08 -7.47
C VAL A 119 5.20 3.43 -6.52
N GLN A 120 5.62 2.20 -6.77
CA GLN A 120 6.68 1.54 -6.02
C GLN A 120 7.97 2.37 -6.05
N GLU A 121 8.51 2.63 -7.24
CA GLU A 121 9.76 3.37 -7.41
C GLU A 121 9.68 4.77 -6.77
N GLY A 122 8.59 5.49 -6.99
CA GLY A 122 8.40 6.83 -6.42
C GLY A 122 8.31 6.82 -4.88
N PHE A 123 7.73 5.78 -4.29
CA PHE A 123 7.65 5.63 -2.84
C PHE A 123 9.01 5.28 -2.24
N GLU A 124 9.74 4.34 -2.84
CA GLU A 124 11.08 3.93 -2.41
C GLU A 124 12.09 5.10 -2.48
N VAL A 125 12.06 5.88 -3.57
CA VAL A 125 12.88 7.10 -3.70
C VAL A 125 12.54 8.11 -2.60
N ALA A 126 11.25 8.30 -2.30
CA ALA A 126 10.83 9.22 -1.23
C ALA A 126 11.21 8.73 0.17
N LEU A 127 11.24 7.42 0.41
CA LEU A 127 11.71 6.83 1.67
C LEU A 127 13.22 7.05 1.90
N CYS A 128 14.03 6.94 0.84
CA CYS A 128 15.48 7.11 0.91
C CYS A 128 15.91 8.58 1.06
N ARG A 129 15.04 9.55 0.79
CA ARG A 129 15.39 10.98 0.86
C ARG A 129 15.12 11.58 2.23
N ASP A 130 16.21 11.92 2.92
CA ASP A 130 16.14 12.66 4.19
C ASP A 130 15.40 13.99 4.06
N GLY A 131 14.63 14.31 5.10
CA GLY A 131 13.91 15.59 5.20
C GLY A 131 12.63 15.69 4.38
N VAL A 132 12.30 14.72 3.52
CA VAL A 132 11.08 14.74 2.69
C VAL A 132 9.90 14.14 3.43
N LEU A 133 10.07 12.93 3.95
CA LEU A 133 9.04 12.22 4.71
C LEU A 133 9.26 12.32 6.23
N GLY A 134 8.14 12.38 6.95
CA GLY A 134 8.07 12.26 8.39
C GLY A 134 7.94 10.80 8.81
N ARG A 135 6.89 10.49 9.56
CA ARG A 135 6.54 9.08 9.81
C ARG A 135 5.96 8.47 8.54
N ALA A 136 6.56 7.40 8.04
CA ALA A 136 6.14 6.67 6.85
C ALA A 136 5.89 5.18 7.16
N ALA A 137 5.24 4.48 6.22
CA ALA A 137 5.26 3.02 6.17
C ALA A 137 6.70 2.53 5.96
N PRO A 138 7.07 1.35 6.49
CA PRO A 138 8.46 0.92 6.54
C PRO A 138 9.04 0.56 5.17
N ASP A 139 8.21 0.04 4.27
CA ASP A 139 8.63 -0.45 2.95
C ASP A 139 7.42 -0.47 1.98
N TRP A 140 7.73 -0.72 0.69
CA TRP A 140 6.71 -0.86 -0.34
C TRP A 140 5.78 -2.03 -0.08
N GLN A 141 6.30 -3.17 0.37
CA GLN A 141 5.50 -4.39 0.60
C GLN A 141 4.36 -4.12 1.60
N SER A 142 4.65 -3.42 2.70
CA SER A 142 3.68 -3.01 3.70
C SER A 142 2.59 -2.10 3.12
N VAL A 143 2.96 -1.19 2.22
CA VAL A 143 2.01 -0.31 1.52
C VAL A 143 1.12 -1.12 0.57
N HIS A 144 1.73 -1.97 -0.25
CA HIS A 144 1.08 -2.83 -1.22
C HIS A 144 0.05 -3.74 -0.53
N ASP A 145 0.48 -4.49 0.48
CA ASP A 145 -0.36 -5.46 1.18
C ASP A 145 -1.50 -4.78 1.93
N THR A 146 -1.23 -3.62 2.55
CA THR A 146 -2.29 -2.83 3.18
C THR A 146 -3.32 -2.34 2.16
N ALA A 147 -2.87 -1.91 0.99
CA ALA A 147 -3.77 -1.43 -0.07
C ALA A 147 -4.66 -2.56 -0.60
N MET A 148 -4.06 -3.71 -0.92
CA MET A 148 -4.75 -4.88 -1.45
C MET A 148 -5.71 -5.50 -0.44
N TRP A 149 -5.28 -5.65 0.82
CA TRP A 149 -6.16 -6.08 1.91
C TRP A 149 -7.34 -5.11 2.10
N TYR A 150 -7.08 -3.80 2.11
CA TYR A 150 -8.12 -2.83 2.42
C TYR A 150 -9.18 -2.75 1.32
N ILE A 151 -8.78 -2.78 0.05
CA ILE A 151 -9.73 -2.75 -1.06
C ILE A 151 -10.57 -4.04 -1.10
N GLU A 152 -9.97 -5.20 -0.84
CA GLU A 152 -10.71 -6.46 -0.74
C GLU A 152 -11.71 -6.42 0.42
N LYS A 153 -11.27 -6.01 1.61
CA LYS A 153 -12.15 -5.81 2.76
C LYS A 153 -13.33 -4.90 2.40
N LYS A 154 -13.08 -3.76 1.76
CA LYS A 154 -14.15 -2.85 1.34
C LYS A 154 -15.07 -3.43 0.27
N SER A 155 -14.54 -4.27 -0.62
CA SER A 155 -15.35 -5.00 -1.58
C SER A 155 -16.28 -6.01 -0.88
N THR A 156 -15.78 -6.76 0.10
CA THR A 156 -16.60 -7.74 0.86
C THR A 156 -17.67 -7.07 1.72
N GLU A 157 -17.43 -5.83 2.15
CA GLU A 157 -18.41 -5.00 2.86
C GLU A 157 -19.47 -4.36 1.90
N GLY A 158 -19.45 -4.70 0.59
CA GLY A 158 -20.42 -4.20 -0.40
C GLY A 158 -20.22 -2.74 -0.82
N ARG A 159 -19.06 -2.13 -0.52
CA ARG A 159 -18.81 -0.69 -0.78
C ARG A 159 -18.84 -0.32 -2.26
N PHE A 160 -18.66 -1.27 -3.15
CA PHE A 160 -18.52 -1.01 -4.59
C PHE A 160 -19.68 -1.58 -5.42
N ASP A 161 -20.75 -2.04 -4.76
CA ASP A 161 -21.94 -2.55 -5.44
C ASP A 161 -22.82 -1.41 -5.95
N THR A 162 -23.62 -1.66 -6.98
CA THR A 162 -24.49 -0.66 -7.64
C THR A 162 -25.50 0.00 -6.69
N SER A 163 -25.89 -0.66 -5.60
CA SER A 163 -26.72 -0.06 -4.54
C SER A 163 -25.99 1.04 -3.75
N PHE A 164 -24.66 0.97 -3.66
CA PHE A 164 -23.82 1.96 -2.97
C PHE A 164 -23.70 3.26 -3.78
N ASP A 165 -23.77 3.19 -5.10
CA ASP A 165 -23.69 4.36 -5.99
C ASP A 165 -24.93 5.28 -5.84
N GLN A 166 -26.09 4.71 -5.50
CA GLN A 166 -27.33 5.46 -5.28
C GLN A 166 -27.32 6.27 -3.96
N LEU A 167 -26.61 5.78 -2.93
CA LEU A 167 -26.37 6.50 -1.68
C LEU A 167 -25.29 7.59 -1.80
N ARG A 168 -24.44 7.50 -2.84
CA ARG A 168 -23.33 8.41 -3.09
C ARG A 168 -23.78 9.79 -3.59
N SER A 169 -24.97 9.87 -4.19
CA SER A 169 -25.58 11.10 -4.71
C SER A 169 -25.97 12.12 -3.63
N GLY A 170 -26.06 11.70 -2.36
CA GLY A 170 -26.53 12.55 -1.25
C GLY A 170 -25.51 12.80 -0.12
N MET A 171 -24.34 12.15 -0.12
CA MET A 171 -23.40 12.20 1.00
C MET A 171 -22.01 12.72 0.59
N GLY A 172 -21.58 13.79 1.26
CA GLY A 172 -20.31 14.47 0.99
C GLY A 172 -19.06 13.59 1.17
N TRP A 173 -17.95 14.11 0.63
CA TRP A 173 -16.64 13.49 0.40
C TRP A 173 -15.89 12.99 1.65
N ALA A 174 -16.46 13.17 2.85
CA ALA A 174 -15.92 12.74 4.14
C ALA A 174 -15.85 11.20 4.33
N TRP A 175 -16.36 10.43 3.38
CA TRP A 175 -16.54 8.96 3.47
C TRP A 175 -15.34 8.09 3.04
N TYR A 176 -14.22 8.68 2.62
CA TYR A 176 -12.98 7.92 2.42
C TYR A 176 -12.31 7.66 3.78
N LEU A 177 -12.80 6.63 4.48
CA LEU A 177 -12.17 6.12 5.70
C LEU A 177 -10.72 5.72 5.38
N ARG A 178 -9.81 6.19 6.24
CA ARG A 178 -8.36 6.04 6.11
C ARG A 178 -7.94 4.67 6.62
N ALA A 179 -7.38 3.83 5.76
CA ALA A 179 -6.44 2.81 6.23
C ALA A 179 -5.08 3.47 6.49
N PHE A 180 -4.36 2.97 7.49
CA PHE A 180 -3.03 3.45 7.85
C PHE A 180 -2.06 2.29 7.62
N ALA A 181 -1.16 2.43 6.64
CA ALA A 181 0.00 1.54 6.50
C ALA A 181 1.12 1.92 7.49
N ILE A 182 0.99 3.08 8.14
CA ILE A 182 1.91 3.51 9.19
C ILE A 182 1.67 2.66 10.44
N ALA A 183 2.64 1.80 10.79
CA ALA A 183 2.62 1.04 12.04
C ALA A 183 2.40 1.99 13.24
N ARG A 184 1.38 1.71 14.07
CA ARG A 184 1.32 2.28 15.41
C ARG A 184 2.31 1.49 16.26
N THR A 185 3.40 2.12 16.67
CA THR A 185 4.19 1.61 17.80
C THR A 185 3.25 1.48 19.00
N ARG A 186 2.84 0.26 19.34
CA ARG A 186 2.22 -0.05 20.63
C ARG A 186 3.33 0.06 21.67
N THR A 187 3.40 1.17 22.40
CA THR A 187 4.09 1.18 23.69
C THR A 187 3.24 0.38 24.65
N SER A 188 3.49 -0.93 24.75
CA SER A 188 3.02 -1.74 25.87
C SER A 188 3.95 -1.51 27.05
N THR A 189 3.59 -0.60 27.94
CA THR A 189 4.09 -0.60 29.31
C THR A 189 3.42 -1.77 30.02
N SER A 190 4.07 -2.93 30.02
CA SER A 190 3.72 -4.04 30.90
C SER A 190 4.28 -3.75 32.29
N THR A 191 3.43 -3.27 33.19
CA THR A 191 3.71 -3.26 34.61
C THR A 191 3.69 -4.71 35.10
N SER A 192 4.87 -5.26 35.41
CA SER A 192 5.03 -6.57 36.03
C SER A 192 4.56 -6.52 37.48
N ALA A 193 3.41 -7.12 37.78
CA ALA A 193 3.06 -7.50 39.14
C ALA A 193 3.50 -8.95 39.35
N SER A 194 4.56 -9.13 40.13
CA SER A 194 5.06 -10.40 40.63
C SER A 194 4.07 -10.99 41.65
N ALA A 195 3.56 -12.19 41.38
CA ALA A 195 2.96 -13.05 42.40
C ALA A 195 3.79 -14.33 42.50
N SER A 196 4.57 -14.39 43.57
CA SER A 196 5.29 -15.56 44.07
C SER A 196 4.29 -16.59 44.61
N ALA A 197 4.39 -17.83 44.15
CA ALA A 197 3.86 -18.99 44.86
C ALA A 197 4.84 -20.16 44.71
N SER A 198 5.59 -20.40 45.78
CA SER A 198 6.37 -21.59 46.05
C SER A 198 5.50 -22.64 46.73
N ALA A 199 5.48 -23.87 46.22
CA ALA A 199 5.27 -25.08 47.02
C ALA A 199 5.76 -26.32 46.27
N SER A 200 6.82 -26.90 46.80
CA SER A 200 7.42 -28.19 46.54
C SER A 200 6.58 -29.36 47.06
N ALA A 201 6.53 -30.48 46.34
CA ALA A 201 6.49 -31.81 46.95
C ALA A 201 6.96 -32.90 45.96
N SER A 202 8.00 -33.60 46.40
CA SER A 202 8.69 -34.76 45.87
C SER A 202 7.89 -36.06 45.98
N ALA A 203 8.09 -37.01 45.05
CA ALA A 203 8.27 -38.44 45.38
C ALA A 203 8.78 -39.24 44.16
N SER A 204 9.69 -40.15 44.45
CA SER A 204 10.55 -40.93 43.55
C SER A 204 10.02 -42.35 43.31
N SER A 205 10.36 -42.97 42.19
CA SER A 205 10.66 -44.42 42.05
C SER A 205 11.29 -44.66 40.65
N THR A 206 12.59 -45.00 40.50
CA THR A 206 13.20 -46.36 40.44
C THR A 206 12.30 -47.41 39.77
N SER A 207 12.71 -48.19 38.76
CA SER A 207 14.03 -48.77 38.42
C SER A 207 13.99 -49.48 37.05
N ALA A 208 15.16 -49.54 36.37
CA ALA A 208 15.81 -50.64 35.62
C ALA A 208 14.96 -51.59 34.73
N SER A 209 15.34 -52.10 33.55
CA SER A 209 16.58 -52.56 32.89
C SER A 209 16.17 -52.82 31.41
N SER A 210 16.98 -52.91 30.35
CA SER A 210 18.04 -53.89 30.05
C SER A 210 18.40 -53.77 28.54
N THR A 211 19.70 -53.91 28.21
CA THR A 211 20.34 -54.63 27.05
C THR A 211 19.58 -54.78 25.71
N SER A 212 20.17 -54.72 24.51
CA SER A 212 21.56 -54.79 24.03
C SER A 212 21.59 -54.74 22.48
N ALA A 213 22.76 -54.40 21.92
CA ALA A 213 23.40 -54.95 20.71
C ALA A 213 22.92 -54.57 19.29
N SER A 214 23.87 -54.02 18.52
CA SER A 214 24.40 -54.45 17.19
C SER A 214 23.40 -54.52 15.99
N SER A 215 23.67 -54.09 14.75
CA SER A 215 24.87 -54.23 13.92
C SER A 215 24.67 -53.58 12.53
N THR A 216 25.75 -53.00 11.97
CA THR A 216 26.25 -53.06 10.56
C THR A 216 25.36 -53.03 9.30
N GLY A 217 25.84 -52.29 8.28
CA GLY A 217 25.70 -52.58 6.83
C GLY A 217 25.09 -51.40 6.05
N ALA A 218 25.83 -50.51 5.37
CA ALA A 218 26.66 -50.64 4.16
C ALA A 218 25.90 -50.91 2.85
N SER A 219 26.23 -50.08 1.84
CA SER A 219 26.11 -50.31 0.37
C SER A 219 24.72 -50.13 -0.25
N LEU A 220 24.51 -49.74 -1.52
CA LEU A 220 25.25 -49.16 -2.66
C LEU A 220 24.19 -49.04 -3.77
N THR A 221 24.30 -48.04 -4.66
CA THR A 221 23.74 -47.98 -6.06
C THR A 221 22.21 -48.07 -6.23
N SER A 222 21.57 -47.27 -7.07
CA SER A 222 21.82 -47.00 -8.49
C SER A 222 21.42 -45.58 -8.89
#